data_AF-A0A231VNH5-F1
#
_entry.id   AF-A0A231VNH5-F1
#
_cell.length_a   1.000
_cell.length_b   1.000
_cell.length_c   1.000
_cell.angle_alpha   90.00
_cell.angle_beta   90.00
_cell.angle_gamma   90.00
#
_symmetry.space_group_name_H-M   'P 1'
#
loop_
_entity.id
_entity.type
_entity.pdbx_description
1 polymer ?
#
loop_
_entity_poly.entity_id
_entity_poly.type
_entity_poly.pdbx_seq_one_letter_code
_entity_poly.pdbx_strand_id
1 'polypeptide(L)'
;KELTPTTKLSRFYPQIAHSKKITIQQLLTMTSGIKGTVKEPSDQLKEDDAYTNAIKSLTSTGKTSFKYSDINYVLLAGIIA
;
A
#
# COMPACT_ATOMS: atom_id res chain seq x y z
N LYS A 1 18.54 1.61 -10.15
CA LYS A 1 17.42 0.76 -10.60
C LYS A 1 16.14 1.57 -10.40
N GLU A 2 15.65 2.26 -11.43
CA GLU A 2 14.64 3.31 -11.30
C GLU A 2 13.24 2.77 -10.93
N LEU A 3 12.47 3.59 -10.21
CA LEU A 3 11.07 3.38 -9.88
C LEU A 3 10.21 4.01 -10.98
N THR A 4 9.37 3.22 -11.64
CA THR A 4 8.52 3.70 -12.74
C THR A 4 7.03 3.53 -12.41
N PRO A 5 6.12 4.29 -13.05
CA PRO A 5 4.67 4.13 -12.84
C PRO A 5 4.15 2.72 -13.09
N THR A 6 4.79 1.97 -14.00
CA THR A 6 4.43 0.58 -14.35
C THR A 6 5.08 -0.47 -13.46
N THR A 7 6.01 -0.08 -12.58
CA THR A 7 6.65 -1.01 -11.63
C THR A 7 5.59 -1.71 -10.79
N LYS A 8 5.72 -3.04 -10.64
CA LYS A 8 4.76 -3.86 -9.89
C LYS A 8 5.01 -3.79 -8.40
N LEU A 9 3.92 -3.76 -7.62
CA LEU A 9 3.98 -3.75 -6.16
C LEU A 9 4.72 -4.97 -5.60
N SER A 10 4.63 -6.11 -6.28
CA SER A 10 5.31 -7.36 -5.88
C SER A 10 6.83 -7.26 -5.81
N ARG A 11 7.44 -6.22 -6.39
CA ARG A 11 8.89 -5.97 -6.27
C ARG A 11 9.30 -5.56 -4.85
N PHE A 12 8.36 -5.00 -4.07
CA PHE A 12 8.58 -4.52 -2.70
C PHE A 12 7.75 -5.30 -1.68
N TYR A 13 6.50 -5.65 -2.04
CA TYR A 13 5.56 -6.35 -1.17
C TYR A 13 4.97 -7.61 -1.85
N PRO A 14 5.78 -8.65 -2.08
CA PRO A 14 5.31 -9.89 -2.72
C PRO A 14 4.20 -10.61 -1.95
N GLN A 15 4.13 -10.42 -0.63
CA GLN A 15 3.12 -11.00 0.26
C GLN A 15 1.71 -10.40 0.11
N ILE A 16 1.59 -9.20 -0.46
CA ILE A 16 0.28 -8.56 -0.65
C ILE A 16 -0.47 -9.27 -1.78
N ALA A 17 -1.72 -9.67 -1.54
CA ALA A 17 -2.57 -10.27 -2.55
C ALA A 17 -2.70 -9.34 -3.78
N HIS A 18 -2.66 -9.94 -4.98
CA HIS A 18 -2.67 -9.21 -6.26
C HIS A 18 -1.50 -8.23 -6.51
N SER A 19 -0.45 -8.23 -5.68
CA SER A 19 0.73 -7.34 -5.82
C SER A 19 1.43 -7.45 -7.18
N LYS A 20 1.35 -8.61 -7.85
CA LYS A 20 1.89 -8.82 -9.21
C LYS A 20 1.12 -8.05 -10.30
N LYS A 21 -0.12 -7.66 -10.02
CA LYS A 21 -0.98 -6.90 -10.95
C LYS A 21 -0.95 -5.40 -10.67
N ILE A 22 -0.91 -5.03 -9.38
CA ILE A 22 -0.92 -3.64 -8.90
C ILE A 22 0.37 -2.92 -9.31
N THR A 23 0.25 -1.71 -9.87
CA THR A 23 1.37 -0.84 -10.21
C THR A 23 1.54 0.33 -9.23
N ILE A 24 2.71 0.97 -9.24
CA ILE A 24 2.97 2.22 -8.50
C ILE A 24 1.97 3.31 -8.90
N GLN A 25 1.63 3.44 -10.19
CA GLN A 25 0.60 4.38 -10.66
C GLN A 25 -0.77 4.12 -10.01
N GLN A 26 -1.14 2.86 -9.81
CA GLN A 26 -2.41 2.51 -9.20
C GLN A 26 -2.47 2.86 -7.70
N LEU A 27 -1.32 2.84 -7.01
CA LEU A 27 -1.22 3.38 -5.65
C LEU A 27 -1.43 4.91 -5.67
N LEU A 28 -0.70 5.63 -6.54
CA LEU A 28 -0.78 7.09 -6.67
C LEU A 28 -2.20 7.59 -7.02
N THR A 29 -2.93 6.82 -7.82
CA THR A 29 -4.26 7.20 -8.34
C THR A 29 -5.42 6.60 -7.55
N MET A 30 -5.16 5.93 -6.42
CA MET A 30 -6.21 5.28 -5.62
C MET A 30 -7.04 4.26 -6.41
N THR A 31 -6.42 3.56 -7.36
CA THR A 31 -7.04 2.52 -8.20
C THR A 31 -6.42 1.13 -7.97
N SER A 32 -5.68 0.96 -6.88
CA SER A 32 -5.00 -0.29 -6.51
C SER A 32 -5.95 -1.41 -6.07
N GLY A 33 -7.16 -1.06 -5.63
CA GLY A 33 -8.08 -1.98 -5.00
C GLY A 33 -7.67 -2.41 -3.59
N ILE A 34 -6.62 -1.80 -3.03
CA ILE A 34 -6.21 -1.96 -1.64
C ILE A 34 -7.17 -1.16 -0.75
N LYS A 35 -7.57 -1.78 0.35
CA LYS A 35 -8.36 -1.17 1.41
C LYS A 35 -7.79 -1.59 2.76
N GLY A 36 -8.07 -0.80 3.77
CA GLY A 36 -7.80 -1.11 5.15
C GLY A 36 -7.92 0.16 5.97
N THR A 37 -7.50 0.08 7.21
CA THR A 37 -7.50 1.23 8.11
C THR A 37 -6.13 1.25 8.77
N VAL A 38 -5.42 2.36 8.60
CA VAL A 38 -4.33 2.67 9.51
C VAL A 38 -5.00 3.02 10.83
N LYS A 39 -4.86 2.18 11.84
CA LYS A 39 -5.31 2.57 13.18
C LYS A 39 -4.40 3.71 13.61
N GLU A 40 -4.91 4.94 13.52
CA GLU A 40 -4.34 6.06 14.25
C GLU A 40 -4.29 5.66 15.71
N PRO A 41 -3.10 5.62 16.31
CA PRO A 41 -3.01 5.14 17.65
C PRO A 41 -2.96 6.33 18.57
N SER A 42 -3.79 6.31 19.60
CA SER A 42 -3.53 7.10 20.80
C SER A 42 -2.13 6.82 21.37
N ASP A 43 -1.54 5.64 21.06
CA ASP A 43 -0.37 5.09 21.77
C ASP A 43 0.75 4.42 20.92
N GLN A 44 0.76 4.46 19.57
CA GLN A 44 1.90 3.90 18.80
C GLN A 44 2.93 5.02 18.66
N LEU A 45 3.92 4.97 19.53
CA LEU A 45 4.99 5.94 19.67
C LEU A 45 6.08 5.80 18.58
N LYS A 46 5.93 4.88 17.60
CA LYS A 46 6.94 4.58 16.56
C LYS A 46 6.33 4.29 15.19
N GLU A 47 6.88 4.89 14.13
CA GLU A 47 6.42 4.75 12.73
C GLU A 47 6.37 3.30 12.22
N ASP A 48 7.32 2.46 12.65
CA ASP A 48 7.39 1.03 12.27
C ASP A 48 6.16 0.23 12.70
N ASP A 49 5.59 0.56 13.86
CA ASP A 49 4.40 -0.11 14.39
C ASP A 49 3.15 0.26 13.59
N ALA A 50 3.01 1.54 13.22
CA ALA A 50 1.93 2.03 12.37
C ALA A 50 1.96 1.39 10.99
N TYR A 51 3.16 1.30 10.41
CA TYR A 51 3.40 0.63 9.14
C TYR A 51 3.05 -0.86 9.20
N THR A 52 3.54 -1.58 10.21
CA THR A 52 3.27 -3.02 10.38
C THR A 52 1.77 -3.28 10.57
N ASN A 53 1.08 -2.43 11.33
CA ASN A 53 -0.36 -2.54 11.53
C ASN A 53 -1.14 -2.27 10.24
N ALA A 54 -0.73 -1.29 9.44
CA ALA A 54 -1.34 -1.02 8.13
C ALA A 54 -1.18 -2.22 7.17
N ILE A 55 -0.01 -2.87 7.16
CA ILE A 55 0.21 -4.08 6.35
C ILE A 55 -0.60 -5.28 6.86
N LYS A 56 -0.79 -5.42 8.17
CA LYS A 56 -1.62 -6.50 8.74
C LYS A 56 -3.11 -6.29 8.49
N SER A 57 -3.59 -5.04 8.46
CA SER A 57 -5.01 -4.72 8.31
C SER A 57 -5.45 -4.59 6.84
N LEU A 58 -4.52 -4.53 5.88
CA LEU A 58 -4.87 -4.34 4.49
C LEU A 58 -5.51 -5.58 3.86
N THR A 59 -6.40 -5.33 2.92
CA THR A 59 -6.95 -6.33 2.01
C THR A 59 -6.86 -5.79 0.59
N SER A 60 -6.45 -6.64 -0.34
CA SER A 60 -6.48 -6.33 -1.77
C SER A 60 -7.69 -6.98 -2.41
N THR A 61 -8.57 -6.17 -3.01
CA THR A 61 -9.85 -6.63 -3.57
C THR A 61 -9.77 -7.02 -5.04
N GLY A 62 -8.66 -6.70 -5.71
CA GLY A 62 -8.50 -6.90 -7.15
C GLY A 62 -9.36 -5.98 -8.03
N LYS A 63 -10.16 -5.08 -7.45
CA LYS A 63 -10.98 -4.09 -8.17
C LYS A 63 -10.17 -2.83 -8.42
N THR A 64 -10.09 -2.38 -9.67
CA THR A 64 -9.26 -1.23 -10.06
C THR A 64 -10.03 0.07 -10.26
N SER A 65 -11.29 0.13 -9.82
CA SER A 65 -12.04 1.39 -9.76
C SER A 65 -11.46 2.31 -8.70
N PHE A 66 -11.57 3.63 -8.92
CA PHE A 66 -11.18 4.62 -7.91
C PHE A 66 -11.85 4.32 -6.57
N LYS A 67 -11.04 4.19 -5.53
CA LYS A 67 -11.47 4.10 -4.13
C LYS A 67 -10.35 4.58 -3.24
N TYR A 68 -10.64 5.62 -2.46
CA TYR A 68 -9.67 6.19 -1.53
C TYR A 68 -9.16 5.14 -0.53
N SER A 69 -7.84 5.09 -0.36
CA SER A 69 -7.15 4.30 0.65
C SER A 69 -5.82 4.96 1.01
N ASP A 70 -5.77 5.53 2.21
CA ASP A 70 -4.57 6.01 2.90
C ASP A 70 -3.38 5.03 2.83
N ILE A 71 -3.64 3.73 2.95
CA ILE A 71 -2.63 2.67 2.84
C ILE A 71 -1.83 2.74 1.53
N ASN A 72 -2.41 3.23 0.43
CA ASN A 72 -1.65 3.39 -0.81
C ASN A 72 -0.44 4.30 -0.62
N TYR A 73 -0.59 5.40 0.14
CA TYR A 73 0.51 6.31 0.41
C TYR A 73 1.45 5.80 1.50
N VAL A 74 0.96 5.04 2.48
CA VAL A 74 1.83 4.34 3.45
C VAL A 74 2.76 3.35 2.74
N LEU A 75 2.23 2.58 1.79
CA LEU A 75 3.03 1.64 1.00
C LEU A 75 4.05 2.37 0.12
N LEU A 76 3.69 3.52 -0.45
CA LEU A 76 4.60 4.36 -1.24
C LEU A 76 5.71 4.95 -0.37
N ALA A 77 5.39 5.43 0.83
CA ALA A 77 6.39 5.93 1.78
C ALA A 77 7.42 4.84 2.13
N GLY A 78 6.96 3.62 2.42
CA GLY A 78 7.86 2.48 2.67
C GLY A 78 8.65 1.98 1.45
N ILE A 79 8.34 2.45 0.24
CA ILE A 79 9.16 2.18 -0.97
C ILE A 79 10.29 3.21 -1.12
N ILE A 80 10.11 4.42 -0.59
CA ILE A 80 11.05 5.55 -0.74
C ILE A 80 12.04 5.62 0.43
N ALA A 81 11.63 5.16 1.63
CA ALA A 81 12.49 5.03 2.81
C ALA A 81 13.66 4.06 2.58
#